data_AF-A0A935L9J9-F1
#
_entry.id   AF-A0A935L9J9-F1
#
_cell.length_a   1.000
_cell.length_b   1.000
_cell.length_c   1.000
_cell.angle_alpha   90.00
_cell.angle_beta   90.00
_cell.angle_gamma   90.00
#
_symmetry.space_group_name_H-M   'P 1'
#
loop_
_entity.id
_entity.type
_entity.pdbx_description
1 polymer ?
#
loop_
_entity_poly.entity_id
_entity_poly.type
_entity_poly.pdbx_seq_one_letter_code
_entity_poly.pdbx_strand_id
1 'polypeptide(L)'
;MRILVTPTFERTVKKLHRQQKVVLDEAVRTIASQPDIGEAKAADLIGIRVYKFRMDNLLCLLAYRVLDENTLKLLMVGPHENFYRNLKRTEH
;
A
#
# COMPACT_ATOMS: atom_id res chain seq x y z
N MET A 1 13.70 8.50 -4.84
CA MET A 1 12.89 7.37 -4.34
C MET A 1 12.43 6.51 -5.51
N ARG A 2 12.88 5.26 -5.58
CA ARG A 2 12.47 4.23 -6.55
C ARG A 2 11.25 3.49 -5.99
N ILE A 3 10.19 3.39 -6.79
CA ILE A 3 8.95 2.72 -6.39
C ILE A 3 8.76 1.47 -7.25
N LEU A 4 8.73 0.32 -6.60
CA LEU A 4 8.42 -0.97 -7.19
C LEU A 4 6.97 -1.31 -6.88
N VAL A 5 6.24 -1.85 -7.84
CA VAL A 5 4.84 -2.27 -7.67
C VAL A 5 4.71 -3.75 -8.00
N THR A 6 3.82 -4.45 -7.29
CA THR A 6 3.45 -5.81 -7.66
C THR A 6 2.37 -5.81 -8.75
N PRO A 7 2.25 -6.90 -9.53
CA PRO A 7 1.17 -7.04 -10.50
C PRO A 7 -0.22 -7.00 -9.84
N THR A 8 -0.34 -7.44 -8.58
CA THR A 8 -1.58 -7.35 -7.80
C THR A 8 -1.96 -5.90 -7.54
N PHE A 9 -0.98 -5.07 -7.13
CA PHE A 9 -1.18 -3.63 -6.96
C PHE A 9 -1.61 -2.97 -8.27
N GLU A 10 -0.87 -3.22 -9.36
CA GLU A 10 -1.19 -2.64 -10.68
C GLU A 10 -2.61 -3.00 -11.15
N ARG A 11 -3.03 -4.26 -10.96
CA ARG A 11 -4.39 -4.70 -11.31
C ARG A 11 -5.45 -3.94 -10.53
N THR A 12 -5.22 -3.64 -9.24
CA THR A 12 -6.14 -2.82 -8.46
C THR A 12 -6.15 -1.39 -8.96
N VAL A 13 -4.97 -0.77 -9.16
CA VAL A 13 -4.86 0.62 -9.64
C VAL A 13 -5.54 0.80 -11.00
N LYS A 14 -5.46 -0.19 -11.89
CA LYS A 14 -6.17 -0.16 -13.18
C LYS A 14 -7.69 -0.08 -13.04
N LYS A 15 -8.26 -0.62 -11.96
CA LYS A 15 -9.72 -0.57 -11.67
C LYS A 15 -10.16 0.72 -10.97
N LEU A 16 -9.22 1.53 -10.49
CA LEU A 16 -9.53 2.78 -9.79
C LEU A 16 -9.96 3.89 -10.76
N HIS A 17 -10.94 4.68 -10.34
CA HIS A 17 -11.35 5.89 -11.05
C HIS A 17 -10.29 6.99 -10.96
N ARG A 18 -10.38 8.01 -11.82
CA ARG A 18 -9.40 9.10 -11.89
C ARG A 18 -9.19 9.81 -10.54
N GLN A 19 -10.26 10.12 -9.81
CA GLN A 19 -10.18 10.76 -8.48
C GLN A 19 -9.48 9.86 -7.45
N GLN A 20 -9.80 8.57 -7.46
CA GLN A 20 -9.13 7.58 -6.62
C GLN A 20 -7.63 7.52 -6.92
N LYS A 21 -7.24 7.50 -8.19
CA LYS A 21 -5.82 7.51 -8.57
C LYS A 21 -5.07 8.72 -8.03
N VAL A 22 -5.68 9.91 -7.99
CA VAL A 22 -5.07 11.11 -7.41
C VAL A 22 -4.80 10.91 -5.92
N VAL A 23 -5.80 10.46 -5.16
CA VAL A 23 -5.63 10.20 -3.72
C VAL A 23 -4.60 9.11 -3.44
N LEU A 24 -4.56 8.07 -4.29
CA LEU A 24 -3.53 7.03 -4.19
C LEU A 24 -2.13 7.60 -4.47
N ASP A 25 -2.00 8.46 -5.48
CA ASP A 25 -0.72 9.10 -5.82
C ASP A 25 -0.22 9.97 -4.66
N GLU A 26 -1.11 10.73 -4.01
CA GLU A 26 -0.80 11.51 -2.80
C GLU A 26 -0.36 10.62 -1.64
N ALA A 27 -1.07 9.50 -1.41
CA ALA A 27 -0.68 8.54 -0.39
C ALA A 27 0.71 7.93 -0.68
N VAL A 28 0.98 7.59 -1.94
CA VAL A 28 2.29 7.06 -2.39
C VAL A 28 3.39 8.12 -2.23
N ARG A 29 3.13 9.39 -2.53
CA ARG A 29 4.08 10.48 -2.28
C ARG A 29 4.35 10.68 -0.80
N THR A 30 3.32 10.54 0.04
CA THR A 30 3.45 10.66 1.49
C THR A 30 4.37 9.59 2.05
N ILE A 31 4.14 8.31 1.71
CA ILE A 31 5.05 7.21 2.12
C ILE A 31 6.44 7.34 1.48
N ALA A 32 6.54 7.92 0.28
CA ALA A 32 7.81 8.18 -0.39
C ALA A 32 8.57 9.34 0.24
N SER A 33 7.91 10.24 0.97
CA SER A 33 8.59 11.26 1.77
C SER A 33 8.89 10.75 3.17
N GLN A 34 8.00 9.95 3.74
CA GLN A 34 8.07 9.43 5.09
C GLN A 34 7.68 7.95 5.10
N PRO A 35 8.64 7.03 4.79
CA PRO A 35 8.35 5.60 4.78
C PRO A 35 8.00 5.06 6.17
N ASP A 36 8.30 5.81 7.23
CA ASP A 36 7.99 5.44 8.60
C ASP A 36 6.52 5.65 9.01
N ILE A 37 5.74 6.40 8.22
CA ILE A 37 4.34 6.77 8.55
C ILE A 37 3.38 5.57 8.64
N GLY A 38 3.71 4.46 7.99
CA GLY A 38 2.92 3.24 8.03
C GLY A 38 3.19 2.40 9.27
N GLU A 39 2.12 1.82 9.81
CA GLU A 39 2.21 0.93 10.97
C GLU A 39 2.91 -0.37 10.59
N ALA A 40 4.06 -0.64 11.21
CA ALA A 40 4.79 -1.89 11.04
C ALA A 40 4.06 -3.04 11.75
N LYS A 41 3.82 -4.14 11.03
CA LYS A 41 3.21 -5.34 11.63
C LYS A 41 4.29 -6.29 12.13
N ALA A 42 4.35 -6.48 13.45
CA ALA A 42 5.42 -7.23 14.13
C ALA A 42 5.27 -8.77 14.11
N ALA A 43 4.09 -9.32 13.77
CA ALA A 43 3.82 -10.75 13.90
C ALA A 43 4.09 -11.54 12.61
N ASP A 44 3.11 -11.59 11.71
CA ASP A 44 3.10 -12.47 10.53
C ASP A 44 3.61 -11.79 9.24
N LEU A 45 3.84 -10.48 9.31
CA LEU A 45 4.10 -9.60 8.17
C LEU A 45 5.36 -8.76 8.42
N ILE A 46 6.40 -9.41 8.93
CA ILE A 46 7.67 -8.77 9.29
C ILE A 46 8.23 -8.03 8.06
N GLY A 47 8.50 -6.73 8.22
CA GLY A 47 8.98 -5.86 7.14
C GLY A 47 7.90 -5.26 6.25
N ILE A 48 6.61 -5.57 6.47
CA ILE A 48 5.48 -4.90 5.83
C ILE A 48 4.96 -3.79 6.73
N ARG A 49 4.81 -2.62 6.13
CA ARG A 49 4.14 -1.46 6.71
C ARG A 49 2.80 -1.27 6.02
N VAL A 50 1.80 -0.87 6.80
CA VAL A 50 0.46 -0.59 6.27
C VAL A 50 0.15 0.88 6.51
N TYR A 51 -0.09 1.62 5.43
CA TYR A 51 -0.56 3.00 5.50
C TYR A 51 -2.08 3.03 5.30
N LYS A 52 -2.77 3.66 6.25
CA LYS A 52 -4.23 3.79 6.25
C LYS A 52 -4.60 5.19 5.79
N PHE A 53 -5.41 5.27 4.74
CA PHE A 53 -5.86 6.53 4.16
C PHE A 53 -7.31 6.44 3.72
N ARG A 54 -7.98 7.58 3.66
CA ARG A 54 -9.37 7.66 3.19
C ARG A 54 -9.35 8.03 1.72
N MET A 55 -10.03 7.24 0.91
CA MET A 55 -10.20 7.48 -0.51
C MET A 55 -11.68 7.67 -0.77
N ASP A 56 -12.07 8.91 -1.05
CA ASP A 56 -13.47 9.32 -1.10
C ASP A 56 -14.17 9.01 0.24
N ASN A 57 -15.22 8.18 0.24
CA ASN A 57 -15.91 7.77 1.46
C ASN A 57 -15.51 6.39 1.99
N LEU A 58 -14.49 5.77 1.39
CA LEU A 58 -14.02 4.43 1.75
C LEU A 58 -12.65 4.49 2.44
N LEU A 59 -12.49 3.63 3.43
CA LEU A 59 -11.24 3.49 4.16
C LEU A 59 -10.35 2.46 3.45
N CYS A 60 -9.21 2.91 2.94
CA CYS A 60 -8.27 2.10 2.18
C CYS A 60 -6.98 1.87 2.97
N LEU A 61 -6.37 0.71 2.70
CA LEU A 61 -5.08 0.31 3.22
C LEU A 61 -4.11 0.10 2.06
N LEU A 62 -2.88 0.58 2.24
CA LEU A 62 -1.76 0.38 1.34
C LEU A 62 -0.66 -0.39 2.08
N ALA A 63 -0.42 -1.63 1.65
CA ALA A 63 0.69 -2.43 2.14
C ALA A 63 1.92 -2.15 1.28
N TYR A 64 3.03 -1.83 1.95
CA TYR A 64 4.31 -1.61 1.30
C TYR A 64 5.47 -2.16 2.16
N ARG A 65 6.61 -2.41 1.52
CA ARG A 65 7.88 -2.68 2.20
C ARG A 65 8.89 -1.60 1.85
N VAL A 66 9.70 -1.26 2.83
CA VAL A 66 10.91 -0.46 2.62
C VAL A 66 12.02 -1.47 2.33
N LEU A 67 12.55 -1.46 1.11
CA LEU A 67 13.66 -2.34 0.74
C LEU A 67 15.00 -1.68 1.06
N ASP A 68 15.11 -0.39 0.77
CA ASP A 68 16.28 0.44 1.00
C ASP A 68 15.85 1.85 1.39
N GLU A 69 16.79 2.70 1.82
CA GLU A 69 16.56 4.13 2.12
C GLU A 69 15.93 4.89 0.93
N ASN A 70 16.13 4.40 -0.28
CA ASN A 70 15.60 4.99 -1.51
C ASN A 70 14.66 4.07 -2.29
N THR A 71 14.28 2.90 -1.77
CA THR A 71 13.47 1.92 -2.52
C THR A 71 12.25 1.48 -1.72
N LEU A 72 11.06 1.74 -2.28
CA LEU A 72 9.78 1.30 -1.74
C LEU A 72 9.14 0.27 -2.65
N LYS A 73 8.60 -0.81 -2.07
CA LYS A 73 7.85 -1.84 -2.79
C LYS A 73 6.39 -1.84 -2.35
N LEU A 74 5.50 -1.38 -3.22
CA LEU A 74 4.06 -1.41 -3.02
C LEU A 74 3.55 -2.83 -3.29
N LEU A 75 2.99 -3.46 -2.27
CA LEU A 75 2.54 -4.84 -2.32
C LEU A 75 1.09 -4.94 -2.74
N MET A 76 0.21 -4.17 -2.10
CA MET A 76 -1.22 -4.26 -2.33
C MET A 76 -1.92 -2.99 -1.84
N VAL A 77 -2.96 -2.56 -2.56
CA VAL A 77 -3.88 -1.53 -2.11
C VAL A 77 -5.31 -2.05 -2.21
N GLY A 78 -6.16 -1.70 -1.25
CA GLY A 78 -7.57 -2.05 -1.26
C GLY A 78 -8.34 -1.48 -0.08
N PRO A 79 -9.67 -1.61 -0.07
CA PRO A 79 -10.48 -1.26 1.09
C PRO A 79 -10.09 -2.08 2.31
N HIS A 80 -10.29 -1.53 3.51
CA HIS A 80 -9.98 -2.19 4.78
C HIS A 80 -10.66 -3.55 4.92
N GLU A 81 -11.87 -3.68 4.38
CA GLU A 81 -12.63 -4.91 4.37
C GLU A 81 -11.87 -5.99 3.58
N ASN A 82 -11.61 -7.14 4.22
CA ASN A 82 -10.89 -8.27 3.63
C ASN A 82 -9.42 -8.02 3.21
N PHE A 83 -8.83 -6.85 3.50
CA PHE A 83 -7.44 -6.51 3.16
C PHE A 83 -6.44 -7.49 3.78
N TYR A 84 -6.50 -7.67 5.09
CA TYR A 84 -5.60 -8.56 5.82
C TYR A 84 -5.73 -10.02 5.37
N ARG A 85 -6.94 -10.43 4.96
CA ARG A 85 -7.21 -11.78 4.44
C ARG A 85 -6.52 -12.02 3.09
N ASN A 86 -6.54 -11.03 2.20
CA ASN A 86 -5.83 -11.12 0.92
C ASN A 86 -4.32 -10.96 1.09
N LEU A 87 -3.88 -10.10 2.01
CA LEU A 87 -2.47 -9.89 2.30
C LEU A 87 -1.80 -11.20 2.76
N LYS A 88 -2.41 -11.94 3.70
CA LYS A 88 -1.92 -13.26 4.12
C LYS A 88 -1.88 -14.30 3.00
N ARG A 89 -2.81 -14.23 2.03
CA ARG A 89 -2.85 -15.16 0.89
C ARG A 89 -1.74 -14.92 -0.14
N THR A 90 -1.15 -13.73 -0.15
CA THR A 90 -0.13 -13.34 -1.14
C THR A 90 1.29 -13.74 -0.71
N GLU A 91 1.48 -14.14 0.55
CA GLU A 91 2.77 -14.58 1.13
C GLU A 91 2.94 -16.12 1.12
N HIS A 92 2.28 -16.83 0.20
CA HIS A 92 2.29 -18.29 0.12
C HIS A 92 2.71 -18.80 -1.26
#